data_AF-A0A6L7Z1S4-F1
#
_entry.id   AF-A0A6L7Z1S4-F1
#
_cell.length_a   1.000
_cell.length_b   1.000
_cell.length_c   1.000
_cell.angle_alpha   90.00
_cell.angle_beta   90.00
_cell.angle_gamma   90.00
#
_symmetry.space_group_name_H-M   'P 1'
#
loop_
_entity.id
_entity.type
_entity.pdbx_description
1 polymer ?
#
loop_
_entity_poly.entity_id
_entity_poly.type
_entity_poly.pdbx_seq_one_letter_code
_entity_poly.pdbx_strand_id
1 'polypeptide(L)'
;MNNRELQLPDMPGFEDFYGAVNDRAPFPWQRRLAQQVSECSEWPAEIGVPTGLGKTACLDIAVWWLASQAHLPSERRSAPTRIWWVVNRRLLVDEASKHAAQIQAMLRDPSSVRNTEQTDVMRSVAFRLRSLA
;
A
#
# COMPACT_ATOMS: atom_id res chain seq x y z
N MET A 1 -34.90 -7.47 -7.59
CA MET A 1 -34.06 -7.02 -6.46
C MET A 1 -32.72 -6.59 -7.06
N ASN A 2 -32.46 -5.29 -7.14
CA ASN A 2 -31.30 -4.75 -7.86
C ASN A 2 -30.00 -5.17 -7.19
N ASN A 3 -29.29 -6.11 -7.84
CA ASN A 3 -27.93 -6.48 -7.49
C ASN A 3 -27.00 -5.36 -8.00
N ARG A 4 -26.85 -4.27 -7.24
CA ARG A 4 -25.75 -3.33 -7.45
C ARG A 4 -24.48 -4.08 -7.03
N GLU A 5 -23.82 -4.73 -7.98
CA GLU A 5 -22.39 -5.02 -7.85
C GLU A 5 -21.74 -3.68 -7.47
N LEU A 6 -21.22 -3.59 -6.25
CA LEU A 6 -20.47 -2.43 -5.79
C LEU A 6 -19.21 -2.34 -6.66
N GLN A 7 -19.28 -1.56 -7.74
CA GLN A 7 -18.15 -1.33 -8.62
C GLN A 7 -17.01 -0.74 -7.78
N LEU A 8 -15.90 -1.48 -7.69
CA LEU A 8 -14.71 -0.99 -6.99
C LEU A 8 -14.19 0.27 -7.72
N PRO A 9 -13.79 1.32 -6.99
CA PRO A 9 -13.19 2.49 -7.59
C PRO A 9 -11.88 2.10 -8.29
N ASP A 10 -11.43 2.90 -9.26
CA ASP A 10 -10.16 2.63 -9.96
C ASP A 10 -8.98 2.64 -8.99
N MET A 11 -8.05 1.69 -9.16
CA MET A 11 -6.86 1.60 -8.32
C MET A 11 -5.87 2.71 -8.71
N PRO A 12 -5.50 3.63 -7.78
CA PRO A 12 -4.48 4.62 -8.06
C PRO A 12 -3.10 3.99 -8.25
N GLY A 13 -2.22 4.69 -9.00
CA GLY A 13 -0.84 4.27 -9.14
C GLY A 13 -0.10 4.25 -7.80
N PHE A 14 0.96 3.44 -7.70
CA PHE A 14 1.77 3.38 -6.48
C PHE A 14 2.38 4.74 -6.13
N GLU A 15 2.80 5.52 -7.14
CA GLU A 15 3.41 6.83 -6.92
C GLU A 15 2.42 7.82 -6.28
N ASP A 16 1.16 7.80 -6.71
CA ASP A 16 0.10 8.64 -6.16
C ASP A 16 -0.22 8.25 -4.72
N PHE A 17 -0.38 6.94 -4.47
CA PHE A 17 -0.60 6.42 -3.12
C PHE A 17 0.57 6.76 -2.19
N TYR A 18 1.79 6.52 -2.63
CA TYR A 18 2.99 6.81 -1.86
C TYR A 18 3.09 8.30 -1.56
N GLY A 19 2.85 9.16 -2.56
CA GLY A 19 2.84 10.62 -2.41
C GLY A 19 1.77 11.09 -1.42
N ALA A 20 0.58 10.51 -1.47
CA ALA A 20 -0.49 10.81 -0.52
C ALA A 20 -0.12 10.45 0.93
N VAL A 21 0.57 9.32 1.14
CA VAL A 21 1.00 8.87 2.48
C VAL A 21 2.21 9.65 2.98
N ASN A 22 3.20 9.91 2.11
CA ASN A 22 4.55 10.31 2.50
C ASN A 22 4.90 11.77 2.19
N ASP A 23 4.03 12.50 1.47
CA ASP A 23 4.22 13.89 1.04
C ASP A 23 5.50 14.11 0.22
N ARG A 24 5.96 13.05 -0.48
CA ARG A 24 7.15 13.04 -1.34
C ARG A 24 7.07 11.91 -2.37
N ALA A 25 7.81 12.03 -3.46
CA ALA A 25 7.90 10.97 -4.47
C ALA A 25 8.67 9.73 -3.94
N PRO A 26 8.33 8.52 -4.41
CA PRO A 26 9.08 7.31 -4.09
C PRO A 26 10.46 7.29 -4.77
N PHE A 27 11.41 6.57 -4.17
CA PHE A 27 12.69 6.27 -4.82
C PHE A 27 12.49 5.37 -6.05
N PRO A 28 13.40 5.42 -7.04
CA PRO A 28 13.31 4.58 -8.24
C PRO A 28 13.18 3.07 -7.94
N TRP A 29 13.84 2.58 -6.89
CA TRP A 29 13.75 1.16 -6.52
C TRP A 29 12.39 0.79 -5.93
N GLN A 30 11.72 1.72 -5.23
CA GLN A 30 10.39 1.51 -4.65
C GLN A 30 9.35 1.41 -5.76
N ARG A 31 9.43 2.30 -6.76
CA ARG A 31 8.62 2.23 -7.99
C ARG A 31 8.80 0.91 -8.72
N ARG A 32 10.05 0.51 -8.94
CA ARG A 32 10.39 -0.76 -9.61
C ARG A 32 9.82 -1.95 -8.86
N LEU A 33 9.94 -1.97 -7.53
CA LEU A 33 9.40 -3.04 -6.71
C LEU A 33 7.87 -3.09 -6.79
N ALA A 34 7.19 -1.94 -6.69
CA ALA A 34 5.73 -1.87 -6.84
C ALA A 34 5.25 -2.38 -8.20
N GLN A 35 5.94 -1.97 -9.27
CA GLN A 35 5.68 -2.46 -10.62
C GLN A 35 5.89 -3.97 -10.70
N GLN A 36 7.04 -4.48 -10.25
CA GLN A 36 7.37 -5.90 -10.26
C GLN A 36 6.32 -6.75 -9.55
N VAL A 37 5.91 -6.39 -8.32
CA VAL A 37 4.91 -7.18 -7.59
C VAL A 37 3.53 -7.13 -8.26
N SER A 38 3.18 -6.00 -8.90
CA SER A 38 1.91 -5.88 -9.63
C SER A 38 1.88 -6.68 -10.94
N GLU A 39 2.97 -6.69 -11.68
CA GLU A 39 3.05 -7.35 -13.00
C GLU A 39 3.31 -8.85 -12.86
N CYS A 40 4.23 -9.25 -11.98
CA CYS A 40 4.62 -10.64 -11.80
C CYS A 40 3.77 -11.38 -10.77
N SER A 41 2.93 -10.67 -10.00
CA SER A 41 2.14 -11.25 -8.90
C SER A 41 2.98 -12.01 -7.87
N GLU A 42 4.24 -11.63 -7.69
CA GLU A 42 5.19 -12.30 -6.80
C GLU A 42 6.03 -11.28 -6.04
N TRP A 43 6.24 -11.53 -4.74
CA TRP A 43 7.17 -10.77 -3.93
C TRP A 43 8.59 -11.34 -4.08
N PRO A 44 9.62 -10.55 -4.44
CA PRO A 44 10.96 -11.08 -4.64
C PRO A 44 11.57 -11.64 -3.36
N ALA A 45 12.39 -12.67 -3.51
CA ALA A 45 13.14 -13.28 -2.40
C ALA A 45 14.11 -12.28 -1.73
N GLU A 46 14.64 -11.32 -2.48
CA GLU A 46 15.58 -10.31 -1.97
C GLU A 46 15.34 -8.93 -2.61
N ILE A 47 15.50 -7.87 -1.81
CA ILE A 47 15.51 -6.48 -2.27
C ILE A 47 16.88 -5.87 -1.91
N GLY A 48 17.81 -5.94 -2.87
CA GLY A 48 19.18 -5.46 -2.74
C GLY A 48 19.29 -3.92 -2.81
N VAL A 49 19.06 -3.24 -1.69
CA VAL A 49 19.22 -1.77 -1.58
C VAL A 49 20.08 -1.39 -0.38
N PRO A 50 20.96 -0.37 -0.49
CA PRO A 50 21.71 0.16 0.65
C PRO A 50 20.83 0.63 1.82
N THR A 51 21.45 0.74 3.01
CA THR A 51 20.82 1.37 4.18
C THR A 51 20.54 2.85 3.93
N GLY A 52 19.51 3.40 4.57
CA GLY A 52 19.13 4.81 4.43
C GLY A 52 18.29 5.14 3.20
N LEU A 53 18.02 4.19 2.30
CA LEU A 53 17.21 4.42 1.10
C LEU A 53 15.71 4.09 1.28
N GLY A 54 15.19 4.23 2.50
CA GLY A 54 13.74 4.13 2.76
C GLY A 54 13.14 2.73 2.61
N LYS A 55 13.80 1.69 3.12
CA LYS A 55 13.30 0.30 3.06
C LYS A 55 11.92 0.11 3.69
N THR A 56 11.53 0.98 4.62
CA THR A 56 10.20 1.02 5.25
C THR A 56 9.06 1.08 4.22
N ALA A 57 9.32 1.63 3.03
CA ALA A 57 8.38 1.68 1.91
C ALA A 57 7.87 0.31 1.44
N CYS A 58 8.51 -0.80 1.84
CA CYS A 58 7.98 -2.14 1.59
C CYS A 58 6.59 -2.32 2.23
N LEU A 59 6.29 -1.64 3.35
CA LEU A 59 4.96 -1.64 3.94
C LEU A 59 3.93 -0.97 3.03
N ASP A 60 4.26 0.22 2.50
CA ASP A 60 3.42 0.96 1.55
C ASP A 60 3.14 0.10 0.31
N ILE A 61 4.17 -0.52 -0.26
CA ILE A 61 4.05 -1.38 -1.44
C ILE A 61 3.18 -2.60 -1.14
N ALA A 62 3.36 -3.26 0.00
CA ALA A 62 2.56 -4.43 0.37
C ALA A 62 1.08 -4.08 0.58
N VAL A 63 0.78 -2.94 1.21
CA VAL A 63 -0.60 -2.44 1.40
C VAL A 63 -1.23 -2.06 0.06
N TRP A 64 -0.50 -1.33 -0.78
CA TRP A 64 -0.94 -0.95 -2.12
C TRP A 64 -1.20 -2.17 -3.01
N TRP A 65 -0.31 -3.16 -2.98
CA TRP A 65 -0.44 -4.41 -3.73
C TRP A 65 -1.65 -5.23 -3.29
N LEU A 66 -1.96 -5.26 -1.99
CA LEU A 66 -3.17 -5.89 -1.49
C LEU A 66 -4.44 -5.18 -1.99
N ALA A 67 -4.45 -3.84 -1.99
CA ALA A 67 -5.57 -3.05 -2.48
C ALA A 67 -5.77 -3.20 -4.01
N SER A 68 -4.70 -3.32 -4.79
CA SER A 68 -4.79 -3.47 -6.25
C SER A 68 -5.49 -4.77 -6.63
N GLN A 69 -5.31 -5.82 -5.81
CA GLN A 69 -5.94 -7.13 -6.00
C GLN A 69 -7.32 -7.28 -5.32
N ALA A 70 -7.89 -6.23 -4.73
CA ALA A 70 -9.15 -6.34 -3.99
C ALA A 70 -10.37 -6.80 -4.83
N HIS A 71 -10.26 -6.67 -6.15
CA HIS A 71 -11.27 -7.11 -7.11
C HIS A 71 -11.19 -8.61 -7.45
N LEU A 72 -10.11 -9.28 -7.04
CA LEU A 72 -9.90 -10.70 -7.31
C LEU A 72 -10.53 -11.55 -6.20
N PRO A 73 -11.09 -12.73 -6.54
CA PRO A 73 -11.53 -13.69 -5.54
C PRO A 73 -10.34 -14.19 -4.71
N SER A 74 -10.62 -14.71 -3.51
CA SER A 74 -9.59 -15.00 -2.50
C SER A 74 -8.53 -15.98 -3.00
N GLU A 75 -8.93 -16.95 -3.83
CA GLU A 75 -8.08 -18.02 -4.34
C GLU A 75 -7.13 -17.56 -5.45
N ARG A 76 -7.37 -16.36 -6.01
CA ARG A 76 -6.55 -15.76 -7.08
C ARG A 76 -5.70 -14.58 -6.61
N ARG A 77 -5.80 -14.20 -5.33
CA ARG A 77 -4.96 -13.14 -4.76
C ARG A 77 -3.60 -13.70 -4.37
N SER A 78 -2.54 -13.11 -4.91
CA SER A 78 -1.16 -13.36 -4.48
C SER A 78 -0.71 -12.43 -3.36
N ALA A 79 -1.35 -11.26 -3.23
CA ALA A 79 -1.03 -10.32 -2.16
C ALA A 79 -1.52 -10.84 -0.79
N PRO A 80 -0.64 -10.94 0.23
CA PRO A 80 -1.01 -11.45 1.54
C PRO A 80 -1.85 -10.45 2.33
N THR A 81 -2.82 -10.94 3.11
CA THR A 81 -3.62 -10.11 4.04
C THR A 81 -2.92 -9.85 5.37
N ARG A 82 -1.88 -10.63 5.69
CA ARG A 82 -1.05 -10.46 6.89
C ARG A 82 0.39 -10.17 6.48
N ILE A 83 0.83 -8.96 6.77
CA ILE A 83 2.16 -8.46 6.41
C ILE A 83 2.98 -8.32 7.69
N TRP A 84 4.18 -8.89 7.70
CA TRP A 84 5.11 -8.83 8.82
C TRP A 84 6.35 -8.05 8.39
N TRP A 85 6.76 -7.08 9.21
CA TRP A 85 8.01 -6.36 9.03
C TRP A 85 8.92 -6.65 10.22
N VAL A 86 10.01 -7.36 9.95
CA VAL A 86 10.90 -7.92 10.98
C VAL A 86 12.29 -7.33 10.83
N VAL A 87 12.82 -6.77 11.92
CA VAL A 87 14.16 -6.18 11.96
C VAL A 87 14.79 -6.38 13.32
N ASN A 88 16.10 -6.58 13.36
CA ASN A 88 16.85 -6.81 14.60
C ASN A 88 17.32 -5.49 15.25
N ARG A 89 16.47 -4.45 15.29
CA ARG A 89 16.77 -3.15 15.92
C ARG A 89 15.50 -2.49 16.41
N ARG A 90 15.39 -2.24 17.73
CA ARG A 90 14.20 -1.62 18.34
C ARG A 90 13.84 -0.26 17.73
N LEU A 91 14.81 0.62 17.52
CA LEU A 91 14.55 1.94 16.91
C LEU A 91 13.88 1.81 15.54
N LEU A 92 14.31 0.85 14.73
CA LEU A 92 13.74 0.59 13.41
C LEU A 92 12.33 -0.01 13.53
N VAL A 93 12.07 -0.87 14.51
CA VAL A 93 10.70 -1.36 14.85
C VAL A 93 9.79 -0.20 15.21
N ASP A 94 10.25 0.71 16.09
CA ASP A 94 9.45 1.85 16.53
C ASP A 94 9.13 2.79 15.36
N GLU A 95 10.09 3.04 14.45
CA GLU A 95 9.89 3.85 13.25
C GLU A 95 8.89 3.22 12.27
N ALA A 96 9.07 1.94 11.94
CA ALA A 96 8.14 1.23 11.06
C ALA A 96 6.74 1.10 11.67
N SER A 97 6.64 0.92 12.99
CA SER A 97 5.35 0.89 13.69
C SER A 97 4.63 2.23 13.61
N LYS A 98 5.35 3.36 13.76
CA LYS A 98 4.77 4.70 13.58
C LYS A 98 4.28 4.91 12.15
N HIS A 99 5.08 4.48 11.17
CA HIS A 99 4.71 4.56 9.75
C HIS A 99 3.46 3.73 9.43
N ALA A 100 3.40 2.48 9.92
CA ALA A 100 2.23 1.63 9.76
C ALA A 100 0.97 2.24 10.42
N ALA A 101 1.11 2.85 11.59
CA ALA A 101 0.02 3.54 12.27
C ALA A 101 -0.46 4.78 11.50
N GLN A 102 0.46 5.52 10.87
CA GLN A 102 0.12 6.63 9.98
C GLN A 102 -0.69 6.15 8.77
N ILE A 103 -0.23 5.11 8.06
CA ILE A 103 -0.97 4.50 6.94
C ILE A 103 -2.37 4.09 7.40
N GLN A 104 -2.47 3.40 8.54
CA GLN A 104 -3.76 2.96 9.08
C GLN A 104 -4.70 4.15 9.36
N ALA A 105 -4.19 5.21 10.00
CA ALA A 105 -4.99 6.39 10.31
C ALA A 105 -5.53 7.05 9.03
N MET A 106 -4.70 7.23 8.01
CA MET A 106 -5.10 7.85 6.74
C MET A 106 -6.06 6.95 5.93
N LEU A 107 -5.96 5.62 6.03
CA LEU A 107 -6.93 4.71 5.42
C LEU A 107 -8.28 4.70 6.15
N ARG A 108 -8.27 4.92 7.47
CA ARG A 108 -9.49 5.04 8.28
C ARG A 108 -10.20 6.37 8.08
N ASP A 109 -9.44 7.45 7.98
CA ASP A 109 -9.93 8.79 7.67
C ASP A 109 -9.18 9.38 6.47
N PRO A 110 -9.58 9.05 5.24
CA PRO A 110 -8.96 9.60 4.02
C PRO A 110 -9.04 11.13 3.93
N SER A 111 -9.94 11.79 4.67
CA SER A 111 -10.10 13.25 4.65
C SER A 111 -9.02 13.99 5.44
N SER A 112 -8.17 13.27 6.17
CA SER A 112 -7.07 13.85 6.93
C SER A 112 -5.88 14.30 6.08
N VAL A 113 -5.87 14.01 4.77
CA VAL A 113 -4.76 14.36 3.87
C VAL A 113 -4.89 15.78 3.33
N ARG A 114 -3.76 16.37 2.90
CA ARG A 114 -3.62 17.82 2.73
C ARG A 114 -4.47 18.42 1.59
N ASN A 115 -4.73 17.65 0.53
CA ASN A 115 -5.42 18.14 -0.66
C ASN A 115 -6.47 17.15 -1.20
N THR A 116 -7.36 17.65 -2.06
CA THR A 116 -8.48 16.87 -2.62
C THR A 116 -8.02 15.68 -3.45
N GLU A 117 -6.97 15.85 -4.26
CA GLU A 117 -6.44 14.78 -5.13
C GLU A 117 -5.91 13.60 -4.32
N GLN A 118 -5.08 13.87 -3.30
CA GLN A 118 -4.60 12.86 -2.35
C GLN A 118 -5.74 12.23 -1.56
N THR A 119 -6.79 13.00 -1.26
CA THR A 119 -7.98 12.49 -0.56
C THR A 119 -8.67 11.43 -1.40
N ASP A 120 -8.83 11.66 -2.70
CA ASP A 120 -9.50 10.72 -3.60
C ASP A 120 -8.66 9.46 -3.83
N VAL A 121 -7.33 9.59 -3.93
CA VAL A 121 -6.39 8.46 -3.93
C VAL A 121 -6.58 7.60 -2.67
N MET A 122 -6.54 8.21 -1.49
CA MET A 122 -6.69 7.50 -0.23
C MET A 122 -8.08 6.88 -0.07
N ARG A 123 -9.14 7.56 -0.52
CA ARG A 123 -10.52 7.03 -0.53
C ARG A 123 -10.63 5.78 -1.38
N SER A 124 -10.05 5.76 -2.57
CA SER A 124 -10.09 4.60 -3.46
C SER A 124 -9.38 3.39 -2.83
N VAL A 125 -8.14 3.58 -2.36
CA VAL A 125 -7.37 2.51 -1.70
C VAL A 125 -8.08 2.01 -0.45
N ALA A 126 -8.60 2.91 0.39
CA ALA A 126 -9.32 2.54 1.60
C ALA A 126 -10.62 1.78 1.30
N PHE A 127 -11.38 2.17 0.28
CA PHE A 127 -12.59 1.45 -0.13
C PHE A 127 -12.26 0.03 -0.58
N ARG A 128 -11.22 -0.13 -1.42
CA ARG A 128 -10.73 -1.43 -1.89
C ARG A 128 -10.27 -2.33 -0.75
N LEU A 129 -9.54 -1.81 0.22
CA LEU A 129 -9.11 -2.61 1.38
C LEU A 129 -10.29 -3.00 2.27
N ARG A 130 -11.30 -2.13 2.44
CA ARG A 130 -12.51 -2.45 3.20
C ARG A 130 -13.38 -3.53 2.55
N SER A 131 -13.34 -3.68 1.22
CA SER A 131 -14.09 -4.75 0.54
C SER A 131 -13.49 -6.14 0.72
N LEU A 132 -12.31 -6.24 1.36
CA LEU A 132 -11.66 -7.52 1.68
C LEU A 132 -12.10 -8.10 3.04
N ALA A 133 -12.83 -7.31 3.85
CA ALA A 133 -13.25 -7.64 5.20
C ALA A 133 -14.60 -8.36 5.24
#